data_AF-A0A453B7G8-F1
#
_entry.id   AF-A0A453B7G8-F1
#
_cell.length_a   1.000
_cell.length_b   1.000
_cell.length_c   1.000
_cell.angle_alpha   90.00
_cell.angle_beta   90.00
_cell.angle_gamma   90.00
#
_symmetry.space_group_name_H-M   'P 1'
#
loop_
_entity.id
_entity.type
_entity.pdbx_description
1 polymer ?
#
loop_
_entity_poly.entity_id
_entity_poly.type
_entity_poly.pdbx_seq_one_letter_code
_entity_poly.pdbx_strand_id
1 'polypeptide(L)'
;MRPLNMEQYEVIRNISNELRTYTPDVRILTTYYAGPSGSELAPSTFEAFTKVPNVLRPHTQIFCTSEWVLGTREDLVKDIIAELRPDLGEEWWTYVCMGPSDPQPNWHLGMRGTQHRAVMWRAWKEGGTGFLYWGTNCYEKAMIPSAEICFRRGLPPGDGVLFYPGEVFSSSKEPVASLRLERILSGMQDIEYLNLYSSKYGREEALALLEKTGAYLGPDRYAHDHGPVDVMRGEVYRTCRS
;
A
#
# COMPACT_ATOMS: atom_id res chain seq x y z
N MET A 1 1.69 -7.19 16.71
CA MET A 1 3.06 -7.00 17.27
C MET A 1 4.04 -7.25 16.14
N ARG A 2 5.07 -6.41 15.96
CA ARG A 2 6.09 -6.62 14.92
C ARG A 2 7.00 -7.79 15.32
N PRO A 3 7.07 -8.91 14.59
CA PRO A 3 8.01 -9.98 14.89
C PRO A 3 9.46 -9.50 14.68
N LEU A 4 10.33 -9.83 15.64
CA LEU A 4 11.72 -9.39 15.73
C LEU A 4 12.70 -10.56 15.87
N ASN A 5 12.24 -11.76 16.22
CA ASN A 5 13.07 -12.94 16.44
C ASN A 5 12.32 -14.21 15.99
N MET A 6 13.05 -15.31 15.92
CA MET A 6 12.49 -16.58 15.44
C MET A 6 11.34 -17.11 16.29
N GLU A 7 11.36 -16.92 17.61
CA GLU A 7 10.26 -17.34 18.49
C GLU A 7 8.93 -16.65 18.11
N GLN A 8 8.98 -15.36 17.80
CA GLN A 8 7.80 -14.61 17.35
C GLN A 8 7.34 -15.03 15.95
N TYR A 9 8.25 -15.41 15.07
CA TYR A 9 7.90 -15.99 13.77
C TYR A 9 7.25 -17.38 13.92
N GLU A 10 7.71 -18.22 14.85
CA GLU A 10 7.07 -19.51 15.15
C GLU A 10 5.62 -19.36 15.62
N VAL A 11 5.29 -18.28 16.35
CA VAL A 11 3.89 -17.98 16.71
C VAL A 11 3.03 -17.83 15.45
N ILE A 12 3.51 -17.11 14.43
CA ILE A 12 2.78 -16.93 13.16
C ILE A 12 2.60 -18.28 12.45
N ARG A 13 3.63 -19.12 12.43
CA ARG A 13 3.59 -20.46 11.81
C ARG A 13 2.61 -21.39 12.51
N ASN A 14 2.57 -21.36 13.84
CA ASN A 14 1.63 -22.15 14.64
C ASN A 14 0.19 -21.73 14.41
N ILE A 15 -0.09 -20.42 14.39
CA ILE A 15 -1.43 -19.89 14.04
C ILE A 15 -1.82 -20.34 12.62
N SER A 16 -0.90 -20.28 11.66
CA SER A 16 -1.15 -20.76 10.29
C SER A 16 -1.50 -22.23 10.24
N ASN A 17 -0.75 -23.08 10.95
CA ASN A 17 -1.01 -24.52 11.01
C ASN A 17 -2.38 -24.81 11.62
N GLU A 18 -2.74 -24.13 12.71
CA GLU A 18 -4.04 -24.26 13.34
C GLU A 18 -5.17 -23.87 12.38
N LEU A 19 -5.08 -22.70 11.74
CA LEU A 19 -6.10 -22.24 10.78
C LEU A 19 -6.29 -23.22 9.62
N ARG A 20 -5.20 -23.83 9.12
CA ARG A 20 -5.24 -24.83 8.05
C ARG A 20 -5.95 -26.13 8.44
N THR A 21 -6.09 -26.43 9.74
CA THR A 21 -6.89 -27.59 10.19
C THR A 21 -8.40 -27.37 9.98
N TYR A 22 -8.84 -26.11 9.96
CA TYR A 22 -10.24 -25.73 9.73
C TYR A 22 -10.51 -25.39 8.26
N THR A 23 -9.57 -24.68 7.62
CA THR A 23 -9.69 -24.21 6.24
C THR A 23 -8.37 -24.46 5.51
N PRO A 24 -8.20 -25.60 4.81
CA PRO A 24 -6.93 -26.00 4.21
C PRO A 24 -6.36 -24.99 3.20
N ASP A 25 -7.23 -24.23 2.54
CA ASP A 25 -6.95 -23.21 1.53
C ASP A 25 -6.85 -21.78 2.09
N VAL A 26 -6.82 -21.61 3.42
CA VAL A 26 -6.68 -20.29 4.05
C VAL A 26 -5.42 -19.59 3.56
N ARG A 27 -5.58 -18.32 3.16
CA ARG A 27 -4.48 -17.43 2.79
C ARG A 27 -4.17 -16.50 3.95
N ILE A 28 -2.89 -16.36 4.27
CA ILE A 28 -2.44 -15.52 5.38
C ILE A 28 -1.69 -14.31 4.84
N LEU A 29 -2.10 -13.13 5.30
CA LEU A 29 -1.43 -11.86 5.07
C LEU A 29 -0.62 -11.50 6.31
N THR A 30 0.69 -11.30 6.13
CA THR A 30 1.57 -10.82 7.19
C THR A 30 2.01 -9.40 6.87
N THR A 31 1.75 -8.48 7.80
CA THR A 31 2.13 -7.06 7.71
C THR A 31 2.98 -6.66 8.93
N TYR A 32 3.63 -5.50 8.85
CA TYR A 32 4.41 -4.91 9.94
C TYR A 32 5.45 -5.86 10.54
N TYR A 33 6.25 -6.51 9.68
CA TYR A 33 7.32 -7.43 10.06
C TYR A 33 8.71 -6.84 9.85
N ALA A 34 9.71 -7.40 10.53
CA ALA A 34 11.12 -7.04 10.38
C ALA A 34 11.97 -8.31 10.20
N GLY A 35 13.13 -8.22 9.55
CA GLY A 35 14.04 -9.34 9.45
C GLY A 35 14.37 -9.95 10.82
N PRO A 36 14.25 -11.28 11.02
CA PRO A 36 14.44 -11.90 12.33
C PRO A 36 15.87 -11.68 12.84
N SER A 37 15.97 -11.37 14.13
CA SER A 37 17.24 -11.38 14.87
C SER A 37 17.66 -12.82 15.17
N GLY A 38 18.94 -13.16 14.97
CA GLY A 38 19.52 -14.47 15.29
C GLY A 38 19.75 -15.44 14.11
N SER A 39 19.63 -14.97 12.86
CA SER A 39 20.27 -15.65 11.71
C SER A 39 21.75 -15.28 11.64
N GLU A 40 22.57 -15.93 10.80
CA GLU A 40 23.97 -15.54 10.56
C GLU A 40 24.11 -14.06 10.12
N LEU A 41 23.00 -13.43 9.72
CA LEU A 41 22.89 -12.02 9.35
C LEU A 41 22.56 -11.13 10.57
N ALA A 42 23.09 -9.91 10.55
CA ALA A 42 22.77 -8.91 11.56
C ALA A 42 21.24 -8.64 11.59
N PRO A 43 20.61 -8.63 12.79
CA PRO A 43 19.20 -8.27 12.94
C PRO A 43 18.85 -6.97 12.23
N SER A 44 17.62 -6.84 11.72
CA SER A 44 17.07 -5.59 11.18
C SER A 44 17.82 -4.97 9.99
N THR A 45 18.68 -5.74 9.31
CA THR A 45 19.17 -5.35 7.98
C THR A 45 18.08 -5.52 6.92
N PHE A 46 18.18 -4.76 5.83
CA PHE A 46 17.28 -4.94 4.68
C PHE A 46 17.42 -6.35 4.08
N GLU A 47 18.63 -6.94 4.10
CA GLU A 47 18.85 -8.33 3.69
C GLU A 47 18.07 -9.32 4.56
N ALA A 48 18.12 -9.20 5.89
CA ALA A 48 17.31 -10.06 6.76
C ALA A 48 15.80 -9.87 6.52
N PHE A 49 15.39 -8.65 6.17
CA PHE A 49 13.99 -8.34 5.83
C PHE A 49 13.54 -9.02 4.53
N THR A 50 14.36 -9.03 3.48
CA THR A 50 13.99 -9.69 2.21
C THR A 50 13.88 -11.20 2.36
N LYS A 51 14.58 -11.82 3.32
CA LYS A 51 14.51 -13.27 3.59
C LYS A 51 13.27 -13.72 4.37
N VAL A 52 12.41 -12.82 4.82
CA VAL A 52 11.21 -13.18 5.60
C VAL A 52 10.27 -14.16 4.88
N PRO A 53 10.04 -14.10 3.55
CA PRO A 53 9.28 -15.12 2.84
C PRO A 53 9.81 -16.54 3.05
N ASN A 54 11.13 -16.74 3.11
CA ASN A 54 11.71 -18.06 3.35
C ASN A 54 11.40 -18.60 4.75
N VAL A 55 11.34 -17.71 5.75
CA VAL A 55 11.02 -18.07 7.14
C VAL A 55 9.54 -18.41 7.30
N LEU A 56 8.68 -17.66 6.61
CA LEU A 56 7.23 -17.79 6.73
C LEU A 56 6.61 -18.73 5.71
N ARG A 57 7.34 -19.30 4.75
CA ARG A 57 6.80 -20.28 3.80
C ARG A 57 6.60 -21.64 4.47
N PRO A 58 5.49 -22.36 4.21
CA PRO A 58 4.32 -22.00 3.37
C PRO A 58 3.21 -21.28 4.16
N HIS A 59 3.49 -20.79 5.35
CA HIS A 59 2.54 -20.25 6.32
C HIS A 59 2.00 -18.84 5.99
N THR A 60 2.62 -18.10 5.07
CA THR A 60 2.15 -16.78 4.60
C THR A 60 2.08 -16.78 3.07
N GLN A 61 1.02 -16.18 2.52
CA GLN A 61 0.82 -16.02 1.07
C GLN A 61 0.92 -14.56 0.64
N ILE A 62 0.58 -13.62 1.53
CA ILE A 62 0.61 -12.20 1.18
C ILE A 62 1.57 -11.49 2.11
N PHE A 63 2.67 -10.98 1.55
CA PHE A 63 3.69 -10.25 2.27
C PHE A 63 3.44 -8.76 2.08
N CYS A 64 3.01 -8.07 3.15
CA CYS A 64 2.61 -6.68 3.07
C CYS A 64 3.64 -5.74 3.73
N THR A 65 4.38 -5.00 2.92
CA THR A 65 5.51 -4.15 3.37
C THR A 65 5.13 -2.68 3.44
N SER A 66 5.65 -1.95 4.42
CA SER A 66 5.45 -0.50 4.45
C SER A 66 6.26 0.16 3.34
N GLU A 67 5.65 1.08 2.61
CA GLU A 67 6.36 1.94 1.65
C GLU A 67 7.47 2.77 2.33
N TRP A 68 7.34 3.02 3.63
CA TRP A 68 8.38 3.69 4.42
C TRP A 68 9.70 2.89 4.47
N VAL A 69 9.65 1.56 4.47
CA VAL A 69 10.86 0.70 4.50
C VAL A 69 11.68 0.89 3.23
N LEU A 70 11.02 1.14 2.11
CA LEU A 70 11.67 1.39 0.82
C LEU A 70 12.20 2.82 0.71
N GLY A 71 11.55 3.79 1.37
CA GLY A 71 11.92 5.20 1.24
C GLY A 71 11.93 5.64 -0.23
N THR A 72 13.02 6.26 -0.68
CA THR A 72 13.23 6.63 -2.10
C THR A 72 14.01 5.57 -2.89
N ARG A 73 14.31 4.41 -2.29
CA ARG A 73 15.17 3.36 -2.86
C ARG A 73 14.36 2.32 -3.63
N GLU A 74 13.84 2.72 -4.79
CA GLU A 74 13.10 1.82 -5.70
C GLU A 74 13.95 0.61 -6.13
N ASP A 75 15.29 0.76 -6.16
CA ASP A 75 16.22 -0.31 -6.51
C ASP A 75 16.21 -1.50 -5.55
N LEU A 76 15.70 -1.33 -4.32
CA LEU A 76 15.56 -2.38 -3.33
C LEU A 76 14.37 -3.31 -3.59
N VAL A 77 13.40 -2.88 -4.40
CA VAL A 77 12.18 -3.65 -4.69
C VAL A 77 12.51 -4.97 -5.40
N LYS A 78 13.53 -4.97 -6.27
CA LYS A 78 13.98 -6.18 -6.97
C LYS A 78 14.40 -7.30 -6.01
N ASP A 79 14.97 -6.94 -4.86
CA ASP A 79 15.45 -7.90 -3.86
C ASP A 79 14.28 -8.49 -3.06
N ILE A 80 13.18 -7.74 -2.90
CA ILE A 80 11.92 -8.27 -2.35
C ILE A 80 11.29 -9.25 -3.35
N ILE A 81 11.14 -8.81 -4.60
CA ILE A 81 10.49 -9.61 -5.65
C ILE A 81 11.25 -10.91 -5.91
N ALA A 82 12.59 -10.89 -5.86
CA ALA A 82 13.42 -12.08 -6.08
C ALA A 82 13.20 -13.20 -5.05
N GLU A 83 12.71 -12.88 -3.85
CA GLU A 83 12.48 -13.86 -2.77
C GLU A 83 11.07 -14.47 -2.78
N LEU A 84 10.18 -13.90 -3.59
CA LEU A 84 8.80 -14.35 -3.70
C LEU A 84 8.66 -15.52 -4.68
N ARG A 85 7.66 -16.35 -4.41
CA ARG A 85 7.30 -17.52 -5.21
C ARG A 85 5.87 -17.42 -5.71
N PRO A 86 5.62 -16.72 -6.83
CA PRO A 86 4.28 -16.60 -7.41
C PRO A 86 3.67 -17.96 -7.79
N ASP A 87 4.51 -18.95 -8.13
CA ASP A 87 4.09 -20.32 -8.41
C ASP A 87 3.48 -21.04 -7.17
N LEU A 88 3.75 -20.53 -5.97
CA LEU A 88 3.16 -20.98 -4.71
C LEU A 88 2.01 -20.06 -4.24
N GLY A 89 1.55 -19.13 -5.09
CA GLY A 89 0.51 -18.16 -4.77
C GLY A 89 0.96 -17.04 -3.83
N GLU A 90 2.28 -16.77 -3.78
CA GLU A 90 2.82 -15.65 -3.02
C GLU A 90 2.60 -14.31 -3.74
N GLU A 91 2.20 -13.32 -2.97
CA GLU A 91 1.89 -11.97 -3.40
C GLU A 91 2.64 -10.95 -2.55
N TRP A 92 2.94 -9.81 -3.16
CA TRP A 92 3.54 -8.68 -2.46
C TRP A 92 2.60 -7.49 -2.47
N TRP A 93 2.23 -7.05 -1.28
CA TRP A 93 1.39 -5.87 -1.09
C TRP A 93 2.21 -4.76 -0.45
N THR A 94 1.83 -3.52 -0.69
CA THR A 94 2.38 -2.38 0.04
C THR A 94 1.32 -1.76 0.95
N TYR A 95 1.77 -0.94 1.90
CA TYR A 95 0.87 -0.13 2.72
C TYR A 95 1.52 1.18 3.15
N VAL A 96 0.67 2.16 3.44
CA VAL A 96 1.02 3.40 4.13
C VAL A 96 0.32 3.49 5.49
N CYS A 97 0.92 4.22 6.44
CA CYS A 97 0.32 4.54 7.73
C CYS A 97 0.77 5.94 8.16
N MET A 98 1.30 6.08 9.38
CA MET A 98 1.96 7.31 9.83
C MET A 98 3.15 7.72 8.96
N GLY A 99 3.73 6.77 8.21
CA GLY A 99 4.75 7.02 7.19
C GLY A 99 4.45 6.25 5.89
N PRO A 100 5.11 6.61 4.78
CA PRO A 100 6.08 7.70 4.67
C PRO A 100 5.41 9.09 4.71
N SER A 101 6.18 10.16 4.90
CA SER A 101 5.68 11.55 4.93
C SER A 101 6.21 12.33 3.72
N ASP A 102 5.72 13.56 3.54
CA ASP A 102 6.20 14.48 2.52
C ASP A 102 7.76 14.52 2.47
N PRO A 103 8.39 14.41 1.28
CA PRO A 103 7.80 14.51 -0.05
C PRO A 103 7.19 13.20 -0.62
N GLN A 104 7.19 12.11 0.13
CA GLN A 104 6.60 10.85 -0.33
C GLN A 104 5.07 10.84 -0.24
N PRO A 105 4.38 10.11 -1.13
CA PRO A 105 2.93 10.06 -1.12
C PRO A 105 2.40 9.30 0.10
N ASN A 106 1.30 9.78 0.66
CA ASN A 106 0.51 9.12 1.70
C ASN A 106 -0.92 9.71 1.66
N TRP A 107 -1.81 9.29 2.55
CA TRP A 107 -3.22 9.70 2.64
C TRP A 107 -3.51 10.61 3.83
N HIS A 108 -2.49 11.30 4.34
CA HIS A 108 -2.65 12.29 5.41
C HIS A 108 -3.51 13.47 4.95
N LEU A 109 -4.20 14.09 5.90
CA LEU A 109 -5.19 15.13 5.65
C LEU A 109 -4.60 16.36 4.94
N GLY A 110 -3.37 16.75 5.30
CA GLY A 110 -2.71 17.94 4.75
C GLY A 110 -2.09 17.74 3.36
N MET A 111 -2.13 16.54 2.81
CA MET A 111 -1.51 16.22 1.53
C MET A 111 -2.42 16.57 0.34
N ARG A 112 -1.79 16.82 -0.81
CA ARG A 112 -2.49 17.14 -2.06
C ARG A 112 -3.21 15.91 -2.61
N GLY A 113 -4.27 16.15 -3.40
CA GLY A 113 -4.99 15.07 -4.07
C GLY A 113 -4.10 14.22 -5.00
N THR A 114 -3.03 14.78 -5.58
CA THR A 114 -2.07 14.00 -6.37
C THR A 114 -1.17 13.13 -5.51
N GLN A 115 -0.79 13.56 -4.31
CA GLN A 115 -0.08 12.71 -3.34
C GLN A 115 -0.95 11.51 -2.96
N HIS A 116 -2.26 11.72 -2.79
CA HIS A 116 -3.18 10.62 -2.49
C HIS A 116 -3.24 9.58 -3.62
N ARG A 117 -3.23 10.03 -4.88
CA ARG A 117 -3.22 9.15 -6.06
C ARG A 117 -1.87 8.43 -6.22
N ALA A 118 -0.77 9.13 -5.97
CA ALA A 118 0.59 8.65 -6.17
C ALA A 118 0.97 7.44 -5.30
N VAL A 119 0.27 7.21 -4.19
CA VAL A 119 0.38 5.96 -3.42
C VAL A 119 0.08 4.75 -4.31
N MET A 120 -1.00 4.79 -5.10
CA MET A 120 -1.35 3.67 -5.98
C MET A 120 -0.43 3.59 -7.20
N TRP A 121 0.05 4.73 -7.72
CA TRP A 121 1.04 4.75 -8.81
C TRP A 121 2.36 4.10 -8.38
N ARG A 122 2.80 4.38 -7.15
CA ARG A 122 3.97 3.73 -6.54
C ARG A 122 3.78 2.22 -6.45
N ALA A 123 2.72 1.78 -5.80
CA ALA A 123 2.40 0.36 -5.63
C ALA A 123 2.40 -0.37 -6.98
N TRP A 124 1.79 0.22 -7.99
CA TRP A 124 1.75 -0.34 -9.34
C TRP A 124 3.12 -0.35 -10.05
N LYS A 125 3.87 0.76 -10.02
CA LYS A 125 5.19 0.89 -10.68
C LYS A 125 6.19 -0.10 -10.08
N GLU A 126 6.22 -0.18 -8.75
CA GLU A 126 7.12 -1.06 -8.01
C GLU A 126 6.73 -2.55 -8.17
N GLY A 127 5.51 -2.86 -8.62
CA GLY A 127 5.08 -4.23 -8.92
C GLY A 127 4.35 -4.94 -7.78
N GLY A 128 3.79 -4.17 -6.83
CA GLY A 128 2.87 -4.70 -5.83
C GLY A 128 1.58 -5.23 -6.49
N THR A 129 1.08 -6.35 -5.98
CA THR A 129 -0.15 -7.02 -6.45
C THR A 129 -1.39 -6.63 -5.63
N GLY A 130 -1.20 -5.86 -4.57
CA GLY A 130 -2.28 -5.33 -3.76
C GLY A 130 -1.81 -4.25 -2.80
N PHE A 131 -2.76 -3.67 -2.08
CA PHE A 131 -2.52 -2.55 -1.18
C PHE A 131 -3.35 -2.69 0.09
N LEU A 132 -2.75 -2.38 1.23
CA LEU A 132 -3.42 -2.37 2.53
C LEU A 132 -3.44 -0.97 3.12
N TYR A 133 -4.54 -0.62 3.79
CA TYR A 133 -4.59 0.53 4.68
C TYR A 133 -5.12 0.13 6.05
N TRP A 134 -4.46 0.61 7.10
CA TRP A 134 -4.61 0.07 8.44
C TRP A 134 -5.94 0.45 9.14
N GLY A 135 -6.64 1.48 8.65
CA GLY A 135 -7.92 1.89 9.20
C GLY A 135 -8.61 2.97 8.37
N THR A 136 -9.93 3.02 8.40
CA THR A 136 -10.72 3.99 7.61
C THR A 136 -11.66 4.85 8.45
N ASN A 137 -11.78 4.59 9.75
CA ASN A 137 -12.63 5.31 10.71
C ASN A 137 -12.02 5.31 12.13
N CYS A 138 -10.69 5.27 12.24
CA CYS A 138 -9.95 5.18 13.50
C CYS A 138 -9.82 6.55 14.19
N TYR A 139 -10.94 7.08 14.65
CA TYR A 139 -11.00 8.30 15.45
C TYR A 139 -10.44 8.12 16.86
N GLU A 140 -10.14 9.25 17.52
CA GLU A 140 -10.03 9.30 18.97
C GLU A 140 -11.38 8.92 19.57
N LYS A 141 -11.38 8.20 20.70
CA LYS A 141 -12.63 7.72 21.29
C LYS A 141 -13.45 8.92 21.78
N ALA A 142 -14.64 9.11 21.20
CA ALA A 142 -15.59 10.09 21.69
C ALA A 142 -16.09 9.67 23.09
N MET A 143 -16.04 10.60 24.04
CA MET A 143 -16.54 10.36 25.41
C MET A 143 -18.04 10.64 25.54
N ILE A 144 -18.60 11.43 24.61
CA ILE A 144 -20.03 11.76 24.52
C ILE A 144 -20.45 11.78 23.03
N PRO A 145 -21.73 11.50 22.70
CA PRO A 145 -22.20 11.46 21.30
C PRO A 145 -22.06 12.78 20.54
N SER A 146 -22.10 13.93 21.25
CA SER A 146 -21.98 15.27 20.66
C SER A 146 -20.53 15.79 20.62
N ALA A 147 -19.53 14.93 20.88
CA ALA A 147 -18.14 15.35 20.86
C ALA A 147 -17.68 15.70 19.44
N GLU A 148 -16.82 16.70 19.34
CA GLU A 148 -16.15 17.04 18.09
C GLU A 148 -15.36 15.84 17.56
N ILE A 149 -15.35 15.68 16.24
CA ILE A 149 -14.52 14.67 15.57
C ILE A 149 -13.05 14.99 15.84
N CYS A 150 -12.38 14.10 16.58
CA CYS A 150 -10.96 14.22 16.88
C CYS A 150 -10.17 13.10 16.21
N PHE A 151 -9.12 13.45 15.48
CA PHE A 151 -8.13 12.45 15.03
C PHE A 151 -7.34 11.91 16.22
N ARG A 152 -6.91 10.65 16.13
CA ARG A 152 -6.10 10.02 17.17
C ARG A 152 -4.83 10.81 17.43
N ARG A 153 -4.51 11.02 18.70
CA ARG A 153 -3.27 11.66 19.11
C ARG A 153 -2.06 10.79 18.76
N GLY A 154 -0.96 11.43 18.34
CA GLY A 154 0.29 10.74 18.00
C GLY A 154 0.36 10.19 16.57
N LEU A 155 -0.67 10.40 15.75
CA LEU A 155 -0.67 10.08 14.33
C LEU A 155 -0.74 11.36 13.48
N PRO A 156 -0.23 11.36 12.24
CA PRO A 156 -0.47 12.44 11.31
C PRO A 156 -1.97 12.72 11.15
N PRO A 157 -2.40 13.98 11.03
CA PRO A 157 -3.81 14.31 10.88
C PRO A 157 -4.47 13.52 9.75
N GLY A 158 -5.61 12.88 10.04
CA GLY A 158 -6.37 12.08 9.08
C GLY A 158 -5.83 10.66 8.81
N ASP A 159 -4.67 10.27 9.34
CA ASP A 159 -4.21 8.88 9.23
C ASP A 159 -5.17 7.93 9.96
N GLY A 160 -5.57 6.85 9.29
CA GLY A 160 -6.58 5.91 9.76
C GLY A 160 -8.03 6.36 9.56
N VAL A 161 -8.28 7.48 8.89
CA VAL A 161 -9.63 8.05 8.69
C VAL A 161 -9.85 8.39 7.22
N LEU A 162 -10.84 7.76 6.59
CA LEU A 162 -11.28 8.01 5.21
C LEU A 162 -12.80 8.18 5.08
N PHE A 163 -13.57 7.68 6.05
CA PHE A 163 -15.01 7.91 6.18
C PHE A 163 -15.30 8.79 7.39
N TYR A 164 -16.34 9.60 7.28
CA TYR A 164 -16.81 10.48 8.35
C TYR A 164 -18.25 10.16 8.76
N PRO A 165 -18.64 10.39 10.02
CA PRO A 165 -20.03 10.26 10.46
C PRO A 165 -20.94 11.19 9.66
N GLY A 166 -21.95 10.65 8.99
CA GLY A 166 -22.83 11.46 8.13
C GLY A 166 -23.69 12.46 8.87
N GLU A 167 -23.97 12.20 10.15
CA GLU A 167 -24.79 13.08 11.01
C GLU A 167 -24.12 14.43 11.27
N VAL A 168 -22.82 14.54 11.04
CA VAL A 168 -22.07 15.81 11.12
C VAL A 168 -22.27 16.67 9.87
N PHE A 169 -22.62 16.06 8.73
CA PHE A 169 -22.72 16.74 7.42
C PHE A 169 -24.14 16.76 6.86
N SER A 170 -25.07 15.98 7.43
CA SER A 170 -26.43 15.81 6.95
C SER A 170 -27.34 15.22 8.04
N SER A 171 -28.63 15.02 7.74
CA SER A 171 -29.55 14.27 8.61
C SER A 171 -29.39 12.74 8.51
N SER A 172 -28.52 12.25 7.63
CA SER A 172 -28.27 10.83 7.43
C SER A 172 -27.34 10.27 8.50
N LYS A 173 -27.59 9.04 8.94
CA LYS A 173 -26.67 8.27 9.80
C LYS A 173 -25.63 7.48 9.01
N GLU A 174 -25.73 7.47 7.68
CA GLU A 174 -24.81 6.74 6.82
C GLU A 174 -23.42 7.41 6.82
N PRO A 175 -22.32 6.64 6.78
CA PRO A 175 -20.99 7.20 6.64
C PRO A 175 -20.82 7.97 5.33
N VAL A 176 -20.07 9.08 5.36
CA VAL A 176 -19.77 9.91 4.20
C VAL A 176 -18.30 9.72 3.80
N ALA A 177 -18.06 9.53 2.50
CA ALA A 177 -16.72 9.42 1.95
C ALA A 177 -15.97 10.76 2.04
N SER A 178 -14.68 10.70 2.36
CA SER A 178 -13.81 11.87 2.28
C SER A 178 -13.37 12.16 0.85
N LEU A 179 -13.01 13.42 0.58
CA LEU A 179 -12.33 13.77 -0.67
C LEU A 179 -11.07 12.93 -0.91
N ARG A 180 -10.38 12.52 0.16
CA ARG A 180 -9.19 11.66 0.09
C ARG A 180 -9.54 10.28 -0.46
N LEU A 181 -10.63 9.68 0.00
CA LEU A 181 -11.12 8.41 -0.54
C LEU A 181 -11.45 8.51 -2.04
N GLU A 182 -12.06 9.62 -2.47
CA GLU A 182 -12.32 9.87 -3.91
C GLU A 182 -11.03 10.06 -4.72
N ARG A 183 -9.96 10.61 -4.13
CA ARG A 183 -8.63 10.67 -4.76
C ARG A 183 -7.94 9.32 -4.80
N ILE A 184 -8.12 8.48 -3.77
CA ILE A 184 -7.65 7.09 -3.78
C ILE A 184 -8.33 6.32 -4.92
N LEU A 185 -9.65 6.41 -5.03
CA LEU A 185 -10.41 5.83 -6.15
C LEU A 185 -9.90 6.33 -7.51
N SER A 186 -9.61 7.62 -7.63
CA SER A 186 -9.04 8.18 -8.86
C SER A 186 -7.66 7.58 -9.18
N GLY A 187 -6.81 7.34 -8.17
CA GLY A 187 -5.52 6.68 -8.31
C GLY A 187 -5.65 5.21 -8.70
N MET A 188 -6.63 4.50 -8.13
CA MET A 188 -6.97 3.13 -8.52
C MET A 188 -7.46 3.07 -9.98
N GLN A 189 -8.26 4.04 -10.42
CA GLN A 189 -8.68 4.11 -11.83
C GLN A 189 -7.49 4.38 -12.75
N ASP A 190 -6.51 5.20 -12.34
CA ASP A 190 -5.30 5.45 -13.13
C ASP A 190 -4.51 4.17 -13.40
N ILE A 191 -4.36 3.31 -12.38
CA ILE A 191 -3.65 2.03 -12.56
C ILE A 191 -4.43 1.07 -13.46
N GLU A 192 -5.77 1.14 -13.51
CA GLU A 192 -6.55 0.37 -14.47
C GLU A 192 -6.30 0.80 -15.92
N TYR A 193 -6.12 2.11 -16.18
CA TYR A 193 -5.70 2.57 -17.51
C TYR A 193 -4.29 2.05 -17.87
N LEU A 194 -3.37 2.04 -16.90
CA LEU A 194 -2.02 1.50 -17.10
C LEU A 194 -2.02 -0.02 -17.31
N ASN A 195 -2.89 -0.75 -16.62
CA ASN A 195 -3.10 -2.18 -16.82
C ASN A 195 -3.66 -2.47 -18.21
N LEU A 196 -4.67 -1.72 -18.65
CA LEU A 196 -5.20 -1.81 -20.00
C LEU A 196 -4.10 -1.55 -21.05
N TYR A 197 -3.32 -0.49 -20.87
CA TYR A 197 -2.22 -0.16 -21.78
C TYR A 197 -1.14 -1.27 -21.78
N SER A 198 -0.76 -1.76 -20.60
CA SER A 198 0.19 -2.87 -20.43
C SER A 198 -0.27 -4.15 -21.11
N SER A 199 -1.58 -4.43 -21.10
CA SER A 199 -2.12 -5.64 -21.75
C SER A 199 -1.98 -5.60 -23.29
N LYS A 200 -1.90 -4.41 -23.89
CA LYS A 200 -1.74 -4.22 -25.34
C LYS A 200 -0.28 -4.05 -25.77
N TYR A 201 0.52 -3.33 -24.99
CA TYR A 201 1.86 -2.89 -25.39
C TYR A 201 2.98 -3.43 -24.50
N GLY A 202 2.66 -4.12 -23.40
CA GLY A 202 3.61 -4.61 -22.42
C GLY A 202 3.87 -3.62 -21.28
N ARG A 203 4.39 -4.16 -20.16
CA ARG A 203 4.64 -3.40 -18.92
C ARG A 203 5.69 -2.30 -19.11
N GLU A 204 6.75 -2.56 -19.86
CA GLU A 204 7.82 -1.58 -20.12
C GLU A 204 7.29 -0.32 -20.81
N GLU A 205 6.39 -0.47 -21.78
CA GLU A 205 5.77 0.66 -22.48
C GLU A 205 4.84 1.47 -21.55
N ALA A 206 4.15 0.81 -20.62
CA ALA A 206 3.32 1.50 -19.64
C ALA A 206 4.15 2.26 -18.59
N LEU A 207 5.30 1.70 -18.18
CA LEU A 207 6.28 2.40 -17.33
C LEU A 207 6.85 3.63 -18.06
N ALA A 208 7.25 3.48 -19.32
CA ALA A 208 7.71 4.59 -20.15
C ALA A 208 6.64 5.67 -20.33
N LEU A 209 5.35 5.29 -20.40
CA LEU A 209 4.24 6.24 -20.47
C LEU A 209 4.10 7.08 -19.19
N LEU A 210 4.22 6.47 -18.00
CA LEU A 210 4.22 7.19 -16.72
C LEU A 210 5.32 8.27 -16.67
N GLU A 211 6.52 7.89 -17.09
CA GLU A 211 7.68 8.80 -17.10
C GLU A 211 7.53 9.90 -18.15
N LYS A 212 7.19 9.53 -19.39
CA LYS A 212 7.01 10.45 -20.52
C LYS A 212 5.97 11.53 -20.22
N THR A 213 4.88 11.16 -19.54
CA THR A 213 3.78 12.08 -19.22
C THR A 213 4.07 12.94 -17.99
N GLY A 214 5.08 12.58 -17.19
CA GLY A 214 5.39 13.22 -15.92
C GLY A 214 4.41 12.86 -14.80
N ALA A 215 3.59 11.83 -14.97
CA ALA A 215 2.61 11.43 -13.96
C ALA A 215 3.29 10.91 -12.69
N TYR A 216 4.25 10.00 -12.85
CA TYR A 216 5.00 9.43 -11.73
C TYR A 216 6.39 8.96 -12.19
N LEU A 217 7.45 9.47 -11.58
CA LEU A 217 8.84 9.09 -11.84
C LEU A 217 9.47 8.34 -10.66
N GLY A 218 9.00 8.56 -9.43
CA GLY A 218 9.47 7.85 -8.25
C GLY A 218 8.86 8.40 -6.95
N PRO A 219 9.27 7.87 -5.78
CA PRO A 219 8.62 8.15 -4.50
C PRO A 219 8.59 9.62 -4.09
N ASP A 220 9.48 10.46 -4.60
CA ASP A 220 9.56 11.90 -4.33
C ASP A 220 9.44 12.77 -5.60
N ARG A 221 9.13 12.16 -6.75
CA ARG A 221 9.06 12.82 -8.06
C ARG A 221 7.82 12.35 -8.82
N TYR A 222 6.74 13.14 -8.75
CA TYR A 222 5.47 12.84 -9.36
C TYR A 222 4.63 14.11 -9.55
N ALA A 223 3.55 14.01 -10.31
CA ALA A 223 2.73 15.16 -10.68
C ALA A 223 2.17 15.91 -9.45
N HIS A 224 2.28 17.24 -9.47
CA HIS A 224 1.72 18.13 -8.45
C HIS A 224 0.32 18.65 -8.77
N ASP A 225 -0.12 18.46 -10.01
CA ASP A 225 -1.45 18.81 -10.52
C ASP A 225 -1.99 17.68 -11.42
N HIS A 226 -3.16 17.89 -12.01
CA HIS A 226 -3.86 16.88 -12.80
C HIS A 226 -3.36 16.74 -14.25
N GLY A 227 -2.65 17.74 -14.77
CA GLY A 227 -2.28 17.84 -16.20
C GLY A 227 -1.53 16.62 -16.71
N PRO A 228 -0.41 16.20 -16.08
CA PRO A 228 0.32 14.98 -16.45
C PRO A 228 -0.55 13.73 -16.53
N VAL A 229 -1.51 13.59 -15.61
CA VAL A 229 -2.37 12.40 -15.55
C VAL A 229 -3.43 12.42 -16.64
N ASP A 230 -3.94 13.59 -17.01
CA ASP A 230 -4.87 13.73 -18.13
C ASP A 230 -4.17 13.49 -19.47
N VAL A 231 -2.91 13.93 -19.62
CA VAL A 231 -2.08 13.58 -20.78
C VAL A 231 -1.90 12.07 -20.88
N MET A 232 -1.56 11.40 -19.76
CA MET A 232 -1.45 9.94 -19.70
C MET A 232 -2.75 9.25 -20.15
N ARG A 233 -3.90 9.62 -19.56
CA ARG A 233 -5.20 9.07 -19.94
C ARG A 233 -5.54 9.33 -21.41
N GLY A 234 -5.21 10.50 -21.93
CA GLY A 234 -5.40 10.86 -23.33
C GLY A 234 -4.53 10.08 -24.30
N GLU A 235 -3.31 9.71 -23.92
CA GLU A 235 -2.48 8.76 -24.68
C GLU A 235 -3.09 7.37 -24.67
N VAL A 236 -3.45 6.82 -23.50
CA VAL A 236 -4.11 5.51 -23.39
C VAL A 236 -5.38 5.45 -24.24
N TYR A 237 -6.22 6.48 -24.19
CA TYR A 237 -7.44 6.55 -25.00
C TYR A 237 -7.15 6.51 -26.50
N ARG A 238 -6.15 7.26 -26.97
CA ARG A 238 -5.81 7.34 -28.40
C ARG A 238 -5.24 6.03 -28.93
N THR A 239 -4.35 5.39 -28.18
CA THR A 239 -3.67 4.17 -28.62
C THR A 239 -4.55 2.93 -28.43
N CYS A 240 -5.28 2.82 -27.31
CA CYS A 240 -6.09 1.64 -27.02
C CYS A 240 -7.45 1.61 -27.74
N ARG A 241 -7.83 2.66 -28.48
CA ARG A 241 -9.08 2.67 -29.27
C ARG A 241 -8.95 1.95 -30.62
N SER A 242 -7.73 1.76 -31.15
CA SER A 242 -7.47 0.86 -32.28
C SER A 242 -7.42 -0.60 -31.85
#